data_AF-A0A142XQ70-F1
#
_entry.id   AF-A0A142XQ70-F1
#
_cell.length_a   1.000
_cell.length_b   1.000
_cell.length_c   1.000
_cell.angle_alpha   90.00
_cell.angle_beta   90.00
_cell.angle_gamma   90.00
#
_symmetry.space_group_name_H-M   'P 1'
#
loop_
_entity.id
_entity.type
_entity.pdbx_description
1 polymer ?
#
loop_
_entity_poly.entity_id
_entity_poly.type
_entity_poly.pdbx_seq_one_letter_code
_entity_poly.pdbx_strand_id
1 'polypeptide(L)'
;MALDRLVKLNHRMSSMSDAKLRHAIAFEAARLMYERVESEYFTAKRKAAKRLCRGTVKPSDLPSNAEIRDQVQAFARVHEGEARTANLRDMRVHALRLMRVLCRFRPRLIGSVMTGHTRKGSDIDLHLFSDHLEPVTAALDEEGLQYDVEHKQITKHGETRVFTHVHVFDVFNFELTIYAENLAHYVFKSSITGKAIERASTRELEELIAREHPEISIEDAIAEQEEAIDPYQLFRLLLLPLENVKQNPKYHPEGDVQFHSLQVFELARDERPWDEEFLQAALLHDVGKGIDPYDHVAAGLQALEGLITPRTAWLIENHMLALEYKAGTLGHRARKKLEESDEFEDLMILRDLDTRGRVPGAQVCTVDEALDYLKELDRQSKWK
;
A
#
# COMPACT_ATOMS: atom_id res chain seq x y z
N MET A 1 55.23 18.18 6.18
CA MET A 1 54.11 18.64 7.03
C MET A 1 52.73 18.11 6.61
N ALA A 2 52.51 17.62 5.38
CA ALA A 2 51.22 17.06 4.95
C ALA A 2 51.02 15.57 5.29
N LEU A 3 52.09 14.76 5.37
CA LEU A 3 52.01 13.34 5.74
C LEU A 3 51.65 13.12 7.22
N ASP A 4 52.05 14.06 8.08
CA ASP A 4 51.87 13.97 9.54
C ASP A 4 50.44 14.35 9.99
N ARG A 5 49.67 15.04 9.12
CA ARG A 5 48.24 15.31 9.33
C ARG A 5 47.33 14.15 8.90
N LEU A 6 47.75 13.35 7.90
CA LEU A 6 47.04 12.15 7.47
C LEU A 6 47.19 10.99 8.46
N VAL A 7 48.36 10.83 9.08
CA VAL A 7 48.57 9.85 10.15
C VAL A 7 47.80 10.24 11.43
N LYS A 8 47.69 11.54 11.74
CA LYS A 8 46.89 12.04 12.89
C LYS A 8 45.37 11.95 12.68
N LEU A 9 44.87 11.93 11.44
CA LEU A 9 43.46 11.59 11.18
C LEU A 9 43.22 10.08 11.25
N ASN A 10 44.14 9.26 10.74
CA ASN A 10 44.03 7.79 10.77
C ASN A 10 44.21 7.18 12.18
N HIS A 11 44.93 7.85 13.08
CA HIS A 11 45.07 7.39 14.46
C HIS A 11 43.89 7.82 15.36
N ARG A 12 43.01 8.73 14.91
CA ARG A 12 41.81 9.15 15.65
C ARG A 12 40.64 8.15 15.59
N MET A 13 40.70 7.16 14.69
CA MET A 13 39.63 6.16 14.53
C MET A 13 39.92 4.84 15.26
N SER A 14 41.16 4.61 15.71
CA SER A 14 41.53 3.42 16.52
C SER A 14 41.24 3.60 18.01
N SER A 15 40.72 4.76 18.44
CA SER A 15 40.32 5.04 19.83
C SER A 15 38.98 5.80 19.91
N MET A 16 38.01 5.44 19.07
CA MET A 16 36.63 5.74 19.46
C MET A 16 36.35 4.93 20.72
N SER A 17 36.01 5.60 21.82
CA SER A 17 35.52 4.90 23.02
C SER A 17 34.39 3.96 22.61
N ASP A 18 34.28 2.79 23.26
CA ASP A 18 33.28 1.77 22.92
C ASP A 18 31.86 2.36 22.79
N ALA A 19 31.54 3.39 23.58
CA ALA A 19 30.30 4.16 23.49
C ALA A 19 30.11 4.97 22.20
N LYS A 20 31.17 5.61 21.67
CA LYS A 20 31.12 6.35 20.39
C LYS A 20 30.97 5.39 19.21
N LEU A 21 31.64 4.24 19.25
CA LEU A 21 31.50 3.22 18.22
C LEU A 21 30.09 2.64 18.21
N ARG A 22 29.56 2.28 19.39
CA ARG A 22 28.19 1.81 19.56
C ARG A 22 27.16 2.79 19.02
N HIS A 23 27.33 4.09 19.31
CA HIS A 23 26.46 5.14 18.80
C HIS A 23 26.53 5.26 17.27
N ALA A 24 27.73 5.21 16.68
CA ALA A 24 27.90 5.24 15.23
C ALA A 24 27.23 4.03 14.54
N ILE A 25 27.35 2.83 15.12
CA ILE A 25 26.66 1.63 14.64
C ILE A 25 25.14 1.79 14.79
N ALA A 26 24.65 2.35 15.89
CA ALA A 26 23.22 2.61 16.09
C ALA A 26 22.66 3.58 15.04
N PHE A 27 23.40 4.66 14.75
CA PHE A 27 23.04 5.66 13.75
C PHE A 27 22.99 5.07 12.33
N GLU A 28 24.03 4.34 11.90
CA GLU A 28 24.03 3.71 10.57
C GLU A 28 23.00 2.59 10.45
N ALA A 29 22.79 1.79 11.50
CA ALA A 29 21.72 0.79 11.52
C ALA A 29 20.34 1.47 11.42
N ALA A 30 20.15 2.59 12.11
CA ALA A 30 18.92 3.36 12.03
C ALA A 30 18.69 3.93 10.63
N ARG A 31 19.75 4.42 9.97
CA ARG A 31 19.69 4.89 8.58
C ARG A 31 19.27 3.78 7.62
N LEU A 32 19.88 2.59 7.73
CA LEU A 32 19.52 1.41 6.94
C LEU A 32 18.05 1.01 7.11
N MET A 33 17.54 1.09 8.35
CA MET A 33 16.14 0.79 8.64
C MET A 33 15.18 1.89 8.19
N TYR A 34 15.63 3.15 8.21
CA TYR A 34 14.84 4.29 7.74
C TYR A 34 14.72 4.28 6.20
N GLU A 35 15.82 4.01 5.50
CA GLU A 35 15.88 3.88 4.03
C GLU A 35 15.28 2.56 3.51
N ARG A 36 14.61 1.77 4.36
CA ARG A 36 14.03 0.44 4.06
C ARG A 36 14.99 -0.59 3.45
N VAL A 37 16.30 -0.38 3.58
CA VAL A 37 17.31 -1.37 3.16
C VAL A 37 17.26 -2.62 4.03
N GLU A 38 16.81 -2.48 5.28
CA GLU A 38 16.67 -3.56 6.26
C GLU A 38 15.42 -3.42 7.13
N SER A 39 14.63 -4.48 7.25
CA SER A 39 13.47 -4.55 8.15
C SER A 39 13.81 -5.09 9.54
N GLU A 40 14.87 -5.91 9.66
CA GLU A 40 15.25 -6.54 10.91
C GLU A 40 16.40 -5.84 11.64
N TYR A 41 16.21 -5.49 12.92
CA TYR A 41 17.24 -4.87 13.78
C TYR A 41 18.55 -5.66 13.83
N PHE A 42 18.47 -7.00 13.86
CA PHE A 42 19.67 -7.85 13.92
C PHE A 42 20.50 -7.75 12.63
N THR A 43 19.83 -7.76 11.48
CA THR A 43 20.50 -7.66 10.18
C THR A 43 21.02 -6.25 9.95
N ALA A 44 20.25 -5.23 10.31
CA ALA A 44 20.64 -3.82 10.25
C ALA A 44 21.91 -3.55 11.08
N LYS A 45 21.94 -3.96 12.36
CA LYS A 45 23.11 -3.74 13.23
C LYS A 45 24.35 -4.49 12.74
N ARG A 46 24.18 -5.68 12.19
CA ARG A 46 25.29 -6.48 11.62
C ARG A 46 25.87 -5.81 10.36
N LYS A 47 25.02 -5.32 9.46
CA LYS A 47 25.46 -4.60 8.25
C LYS A 47 26.13 -3.27 8.61
N ALA A 48 25.55 -2.51 9.55
CA ALA A 48 26.13 -1.26 10.05
C ALA A 48 27.53 -1.49 10.67
N ALA A 49 27.65 -2.49 11.56
CA ALA A 49 28.92 -2.88 12.16
C ALA A 49 29.97 -3.28 11.12
N LYS A 50 29.59 -4.06 10.09
CA LYS A 50 30.50 -4.47 9.01
C LYS A 50 30.96 -3.30 8.14
N ARG A 51 30.12 -2.28 7.93
CA ARG A 51 30.46 -1.09 7.15
C ARG A 51 31.43 -0.17 7.89
N LEU A 52 31.22 -0.02 9.20
CA LEU A 52 31.98 0.90 10.04
C LEU A 52 33.26 0.27 10.60
N CYS A 53 33.32 -1.06 10.74
CA CYS A 53 34.46 -1.78 11.30
C CYS A 53 35.08 -2.75 10.30
N ARG A 54 36.42 -2.77 10.23
CA ARG A 54 37.20 -3.71 9.39
C ARG A 54 37.51 -5.05 10.09
N GLY A 55 36.85 -5.37 11.20
CA GLY A 55 37.09 -6.57 12.01
C GLY A 55 35.90 -6.96 12.90
N THR A 56 36.04 -8.02 13.69
CA THR A 56 34.98 -8.55 14.56
C THR A 56 34.63 -7.57 15.67
N VAL A 57 33.37 -7.11 15.71
CA VAL A 57 32.85 -6.22 16.76
C VAL A 57 32.43 -7.06 17.97
N LYS A 58 32.81 -6.65 19.18
CA LYS A 58 32.40 -7.38 20.40
C LYS A 58 30.90 -7.21 20.62
N PRO A 59 30.21 -8.21 21.20
CA PRO A 59 28.78 -8.09 21.51
C PRO A 59 28.43 -6.89 22.41
N SER A 60 29.34 -6.46 23.29
CA SER A 60 29.18 -5.28 24.15
C SER A 60 29.10 -3.96 23.38
N ASP A 61 29.77 -3.90 22.22
CA ASP A 61 29.94 -2.67 21.45
C ASP A 61 28.82 -2.53 20.40
N LEU A 62 28.00 -3.57 20.23
CA LEU A 62 26.79 -3.50 19.43
C LEU A 62 25.69 -2.76 20.21
N PRO A 63 24.91 -1.92 19.51
CA PRO A 63 23.75 -1.28 20.12
C PRO A 63 22.65 -2.30 20.38
N SER A 64 21.85 -1.99 21.39
CA SER A 64 20.55 -2.61 21.63
C SER A 64 19.54 -2.18 20.57
N ASN A 65 18.48 -2.98 20.38
CA ASN A 65 17.40 -2.61 19.47
C ASN A 65 16.70 -1.31 19.91
N ALA A 66 16.66 -1.04 21.22
CA ALA A 66 16.17 0.22 21.78
C ALA A 66 17.03 1.42 21.34
N GLU A 67 18.36 1.33 21.44
CA GLU A 67 19.26 2.41 20.98
C GLU A 67 19.12 2.69 19.48
N ILE A 68 18.98 1.63 18.66
CA ILE A 68 18.72 1.79 17.22
C ILE A 68 17.37 2.46 16.99
N ARG A 69 16.30 1.98 17.66
CA ARG A 69 14.96 2.56 17.54
C ARG A 69 14.96 4.04 17.88
N ASP A 70 15.60 4.45 18.96
CA ASP A 70 15.66 5.85 19.38
C ASP A 70 16.38 6.71 18.32
N GLN A 71 17.42 6.18 17.66
CA GLN A 71 18.06 6.85 16.51
C GLN A 71 17.13 6.94 15.29
N VAL A 72 16.38 5.88 14.97
CA VAL A 72 15.45 5.99 13.84
C VAL A 72 14.35 7.01 14.12
N GLN A 73 13.86 7.08 15.36
CA GLN A 73 12.91 8.10 15.76
C GLN A 73 13.49 9.51 15.57
N ALA A 74 14.77 9.72 15.89
CA ALA A 74 15.45 10.99 15.63
C ALA A 74 15.55 11.30 14.12
N PHE A 75 15.89 10.31 13.29
CA PHE A 75 15.94 10.47 11.83
C PHE A 75 14.58 10.87 11.25
N ALA A 76 13.51 10.17 11.63
CA ALA A 76 12.16 10.46 11.16
C ALA A 76 11.71 11.88 11.56
N ARG A 77 12.00 12.32 12.80
CA ARG A 77 11.69 13.69 13.25
C ARG A 77 12.38 14.77 12.42
N VAL A 78 13.60 14.53 11.97
CA VAL A 78 14.39 15.50 11.20
C VAL A 78 13.93 15.58 9.73
N HIS A 79 13.44 14.47 9.16
CA HIS A 79 13.14 14.38 7.72
C HIS A 79 11.64 14.53 7.36
N GLU A 80 10.69 14.21 8.25
CA GLU A 80 9.28 13.98 7.86
C GLU A 80 8.27 15.08 8.28
N GLY A 81 8.68 16.15 8.99
CA GLY A 81 7.92 17.41 9.13
C GLY A 81 6.42 17.33 9.53
N GLU A 82 5.60 18.30 9.05
CA GLU A 82 4.15 18.41 9.31
C GLU A 82 3.31 17.31 8.62
N ALA A 83 3.77 16.78 7.48
CA ALA A 83 3.10 15.71 6.73
C ALA A 83 2.97 14.41 7.55
N ARG A 84 3.91 14.17 8.48
CA ARG A 84 3.87 13.05 9.42
C ARG A 84 2.71 13.13 10.41
N THR A 85 2.37 14.34 10.85
CA THR A 85 1.30 14.56 11.83
C THR A 85 -0.07 14.29 11.20
N ALA A 86 -0.27 14.74 9.95
CA ALA A 86 -1.49 14.47 9.19
C ALA A 86 -1.67 12.96 8.92
N ASN A 87 -0.62 12.29 8.44
CA ASN A 87 -0.67 10.85 8.17
C ASN A 87 -0.92 10.02 9.45
N LEU A 88 -0.29 10.38 10.58
CA LEU A 88 -0.52 9.70 11.86
C LEU A 88 -1.94 9.87 12.38
N ARG A 89 -2.52 11.07 12.24
CA ARG A 89 -3.92 11.34 12.59
C ARG A 89 -4.83 10.40 11.80
N ASP A 90 -4.68 10.36 10.49
CA ASP A 90 -5.54 9.57 9.60
C ASP A 90 -5.42 8.08 9.94
N MET A 91 -4.20 7.56 10.12
CA MET A 91 -3.97 6.18 10.56
C MET A 91 -4.67 5.86 11.90
N ARG A 92 -4.73 6.81 12.85
CA ARG A 92 -5.42 6.61 14.12
C ARG A 92 -6.94 6.63 13.98
N VAL A 93 -7.49 7.44 13.08
CA VAL A 93 -8.93 7.43 12.77
C VAL A 93 -9.31 6.12 12.09
N HIS A 94 -8.53 5.64 11.11
CA HIS A 94 -8.72 4.32 10.50
C HIS A 94 -8.61 3.20 11.53
N ALA A 95 -7.60 3.27 12.42
CA ALA A 95 -7.47 2.34 13.54
C ALA A 95 -8.73 2.32 14.41
N LEU A 96 -9.22 3.50 14.77
CA LEU A 96 -10.40 3.63 15.61
C LEU A 96 -11.66 3.06 14.95
N ARG A 97 -11.88 3.32 13.65
CA ARG A 97 -12.98 2.73 12.87
C ARG A 97 -12.96 1.21 12.96
N LEU A 98 -11.85 0.56 12.59
CA LEU A 98 -11.77 -0.90 12.64
C LEU A 98 -11.88 -1.44 14.07
N MET A 99 -11.35 -0.72 15.07
CA MET A 99 -11.51 -1.08 16.48
C MET A 99 -12.97 -1.01 16.97
N ARG A 100 -13.82 -0.17 16.37
CA ARG A 100 -15.26 -0.11 16.66
C ARG A 100 -15.99 -1.31 16.04
N VAL A 101 -15.70 -1.65 14.79
CA VAL A 101 -16.20 -2.88 14.12
C VAL A 101 -15.83 -4.11 14.96
N LEU A 102 -14.56 -4.25 15.32
CA LEU A 102 -14.01 -5.41 16.03
C LEU A 102 -14.17 -5.32 17.55
N CYS A 103 -15.02 -4.43 18.07
CA CYS A 103 -15.11 -4.13 19.51
C CYS A 103 -15.34 -5.38 20.39
N ARG A 104 -16.05 -6.38 19.87
CA ARG A 104 -16.33 -7.67 20.54
C ARG A 104 -15.05 -8.42 20.91
N PHE A 105 -13.96 -8.24 20.16
CA PHE A 105 -12.66 -8.90 20.36
C PHE A 105 -11.68 -8.07 21.19
N ARG A 106 -12.17 -7.02 21.87
CA ARG A 106 -11.41 -6.14 22.78
C ARG A 106 -10.11 -5.61 22.17
N PRO A 107 -10.17 -4.96 21.00
CA PRO A 107 -8.98 -4.59 20.26
C PRO A 107 -8.08 -3.65 21.07
N ARG A 108 -6.77 -3.78 20.84
CA ARG A 108 -5.74 -2.91 21.43
C ARG A 108 -4.80 -2.43 20.34
N LEU A 109 -4.79 -1.13 20.09
CA LEU A 109 -3.81 -0.50 19.23
C LEU A 109 -2.44 -0.54 19.90
N ILE A 110 -1.43 -0.99 19.17
CA ILE A 110 -0.04 -1.04 19.61
C ILE A 110 0.88 -0.40 18.56
N GLY A 111 2.19 -0.58 18.74
CA GLY A 111 3.15 -0.30 17.68
C GLY A 111 3.35 1.19 17.38
N SER A 112 3.66 1.45 16.11
CA SER A 112 4.12 2.77 15.66
C SER A 112 3.01 3.82 15.71
N VAL A 113 1.77 3.44 15.39
CA VAL A 113 0.59 4.30 15.37
C VAL A 113 0.16 4.69 16.79
N MET A 114 0.23 3.76 17.75
CA MET A 114 0.01 4.08 19.16
C MET A 114 1.05 5.08 19.68
N THR A 115 2.33 4.77 19.49
CA THR A 115 3.43 5.56 20.05
C THR A 115 3.72 6.86 19.29
N GLY A 116 3.05 7.11 18.16
CA GLY A 116 3.28 8.26 17.30
C GLY A 116 4.60 8.22 16.52
N HIS A 117 5.15 7.02 16.31
CA HIS A 117 6.43 6.76 15.63
C HIS A 117 6.28 6.12 14.25
N THR A 118 5.22 6.49 13.52
CA THR A 118 4.99 6.06 12.14
C THR A 118 6.07 6.58 11.20
N ARG A 119 6.29 5.82 10.13
CA ARG A 119 7.11 6.10 8.94
C ARG A 119 6.26 5.84 7.70
N LYS A 120 6.72 6.25 6.52
CA LYS A 120 6.06 5.88 5.25
C LYS A 120 5.82 4.36 5.19
N GLY A 121 4.58 3.95 4.88
CA GLY A 121 4.09 2.57 4.83
C GLY A 121 4.30 1.77 6.11
N SER A 122 4.03 2.38 7.26
CA SER A 122 3.84 1.61 8.51
C SER A 122 2.45 1.01 8.52
N ASP A 123 2.32 -0.19 9.04
CA ASP A 123 1.02 -0.85 9.23
C ASP A 123 0.38 -0.41 10.57
N ILE A 124 -0.93 -0.63 10.69
CA ILE A 124 -1.70 -0.46 11.93
C ILE A 124 -1.70 -1.78 12.69
N ASP A 125 -0.91 -1.86 13.75
CA ASP A 125 -0.80 -3.06 14.58
C ASP A 125 -1.92 -3.14 15.62
N LEU A 126 -2.79 -4.16 15.54
CA LEU A 126 -3.83 -4.44 16.54
C LEU A 126 -3.63 -5.81 17.19
N HIS A 127 -3.79 -5.85 18.52
CA HIS A 127 -4.01 -7.11 19.23
C HIS A 127 -5.51 -7.34 19.40
N LEU A 128 -5.98 -8.53 19.03
CA LEU A 128 -7.34 -9.01 19.26
C LEU A 128 -7.33 -10.21 20.20
N PHE A 129 -8.45 -10.41 20.90
CA PHE A 129 -8.61 -11.48 21.89
C PHE A 129 -9.84 -12.32 21.54
N SER A 130 -9.59 -13.51 21.01
CA SER A 130 -10.58 -14.50 20.59
C SER A 130 -9.97 -15.90 20.62
N ASP A 131 -10.73 -16.89 21.09
CA ASP A 131 -10.31 -18.30 21.06
C ASP A 131 -10.52 -18.94 19.67
N HIS A 132 -11.29 -18.29 18.79
CA HIS A 132 -11.61 -18.75 17.44
C HIS A 132 -11.35 -17.65 16.41
N LEU A 133 -10.90 -18.03 15.21
CA LEU A 133 -10.60 -17.08 14.14
C LEU A 133 -11.88 -16.70 13.36
N GLU A 134 -12.79 -17.65 13.18
CA GLU A 134 -13.98 -17.52 12.32
C GLU A 134 -14.86 -16.31 12.66
N PRO A 135 -15.12 -15.96 13.95
CA PRO A 135 -15.89 -14.76 14.27
C PRO A 135 -15.17 -13.46 13.90
N VAL A 136 -13.84 -13.45 13.93
CA VAL A 136 -13.04 -12.27 13.55
C VAL A 136 -13.11 -12.07 12.05
N THR A 137 -12.89 -13.14 11.27
CA THR A 137 -12.95 -13.09 9.80
C THR A 137 -14.35 -12.77 9.31
N ALA A 138 -15.41 -13.31 9.94
CA ALA A 138 -16.79 -12.97 9.58
C ALA A 138 -17.10 -11.47 9.78
N ALA A 139 -16.57 -10.84 10.83
CA ALA A 139 -16.74 -9.40 11.05
C ALA A 139 -15.98 -8.56 10.01
N LEU A 140 -14.86 -9.06 9.48
CA LEU A 140 -14.15 -8.42 8.38
C LEU A 140 -14.90 -8.59 7.04
N ASP A 141 -15.46 -9.78 6.81
CA ASP A 141 -16.26 -10.08 5.62
C ASP A 141 -17.53 -9.22 5.56
N GLU A 142 -18.20 -8.99 6.70
CA GLU A 142 -19.38 -8.10 6.81
C GLU A 142 -19.07 -6.66 6.41
N GLU A 143 -17.85 -6.19 6.67
CA GLU A 143 -17.35 -4.87 6.24
C GLU A 143 -16.78 -4.87 4.81
N GLY A 144 -16.77 -6.02 4.13
CA GLY A 144 -16.19 -6.16 2.79
C GLY A 144 -14.67 -6.00 2.74
N LEU A 145 -13.97 -6.17 3.88
CA LEU A 145 -12.52 -5.99 3.97
C LEU A 145 -11.78 -7.23 3.45
N GLN A 146 -10.77 -7.01 2.62
CA GLN A 146 -9.89 -8.09 2.13
C GLN A 146 -8.79 -8.37 3.16
N TYR A 147 -8.48 -9.66 3.38
CA TYR A 147 -7.42 -10.05 4.31
C TYR A 147 -6.75 -11.38 3.95
N ASP A 148 -5.51 -11.54 4.42
CA ASP A 148 -4.76 -12.79 4.39
C ASP A 148 -4.53 -13.34 5.80
N VAL A 149 -4.62 -14.66 5.97
CA VAL A 149 -4.35 -15.33 7.26
C VAL A 149 -2.99 -16.00 7.22
N GLU A 150 -2.10 -15.61 8.13
CA GLU A 150 -0.77 -16.19 8.31
C GLU A 150 -0.68 -16.95 9.64
N HIS A 151 -0.21 -18.20 9.59
CA HIS A 151 0.10 -19.00 10.77
C HIS A 151 1.61 -19.14 10.94
N LYS A 152 2.16 -18.49 11.98
CA LYS A 152 3.59 -18.52 12.28
C LYS A 152 3.89 -19.42 13.46
N GLN A 153 4.58 -20.52 13.19
CA GLN A 153 5.08 -21.40 14.26
C GLN A 153 6.39 -20.83 14.83
N ILE A 154 6.37 -20.50 16.12
CA ILE A 154 7.56 -20.04 16.84
C ILE A 154 7.88 -21.06 17.93
N THR A 155 9.06 -21.65 17.83
CA THR A 155 9.61 -22.53 18.87
C THR A 155 10.56 -21.72 19.75
N LYS A 156 10.18 -21.54 21.02
CA LYS A 156 11.01 -20.83 22.01
C LYS A 156 11.12 -21.65 23.29
N HIS A 157 12.34 -21.88 23.76
CA HIS A 157 12.63 -22.69 24.96
C HIS A 157 12.01 -24.10 24.96
N GLY A 158 11.89 -24.73 23.78
CA GLY A 158 11.32 -26.08 23.64
C GLY A 158 9.79 -26.13 23.56
N GLU A 159 9.11 -25.00 23.73
CA GLU A 159 7.67 -24.88 23.47
C GLU A 159 7.43 -24.32 22.07
N THR A 160 6.66 -25.04 21.25
CA THR A 160 6.16 -24.54 19.97
C THR A 160 4.80 -23.87 20.18
N ARG A 161 4.68 -22.61 19.77
CA ARG A 161 3.42 -21.88 19.75
C ARG A 161 3.13 -21.42 18.33
N VAL A 162 1.87 -21.54 17.94
CA VAL A 162 1.36 -20.99 16.68
C VAL A 162 0.81 -19.60 16.98
N PHE A 163 1.27 -18.61 16.25
CA PHE A 163 0.72 -17.27 16.24
C PHE A 163 -0.10 -17.09 14.97
N THR A 164 -1.32 -16.58 15.12
CA THR A 164 -2.19 -16.27 13.99
C THR A 164 -2.19 -14.78 13.78
N HIS A 165 -1.78 -14.37 12.57
CA HIS A 165 -1.81 -13.00 12.11
C HIS A 165 -2.85 -12.90 10.98
N VAL A 166 -3.68 -11.86 11.02
CA VAL A 166 -4.59 -11.52 9.92
C VAL A 166 -4.14 -10.18 9.38
N HIS A 167 -3.71 -10.17 8.12
CA HIS A 167 -3.25 -8.98 7.42
C HIS A 167 -4.42 -8.41 6.65
N VAL A 168 -5.00 -7.30 7.11
CA VAL A 168 -6.15 -6.64 6.46
C VAL A 168 -5.64 -5.54 5.55
N PHE A 169 -6.15 -5.51 4.33
CA PHE A 169 -5.78 -4.53 3.31
C PHE A 169 -6.85 -3.44 3.23
N ASP A 170 -6.41 -2.20 3.39
CA ASP A 170 -7.24 -1.00 3.36
C ASP A 170 -6.33 0.18 2.96
N VAL A 171 -6.85 1.42 2.99
CA VAL A 171 -6.07 2.67 2.81
C VAL A 171 -4.77 2.63 3.63
N PHE A 172 -4.85 2.09 4.85
CA PHE A 172 -3.69 1.68 5.64
C PHE A 172 -3.83 0.20 5.98
N ASN A 173 -2.79 -0.59 5.72
CA ASN A 173 -2.79 -2.00 6.08
C ASN A 173 -2.84 -2.18 7.60
N PHE A 174 -3.50 -3.26 8.04
CA PHE A 174 -3.54 -3.67 9.44
C PHE A 174 -2.86 -5.01 9.63
N GLU A 175 -2.07 -5.14 10.69
CA GLU A 175 -1.59 -6.42 11.19
C GLU A 175 -2.37 -6.77 12.47
N LEU A 176 -3.30 -7.73 12.37
CA LEU A 176 -4.09 -8.21 13.51
C LEU A 176 -3.43 -9.44 14.11
N THR A 177 -2.88 -9.33 15.31
CA THR A 177 -2.39 -10.50 16.06
C THR A 177 -3.49 -11.06 16.96
N ILE A 178 -3.87 -12.32 16.76
CA ILE A 178 -4.94 -12.97 17.51
C ILE A 178 -4.36 -13.72 18.73
N TYR A 179 -4.85 -13.40 19.92
CA TYR A 179 -4.55 -14.08 21.17
C TYR A 179 -5.79 -14.74 21.76
N ALA A 180 -5.58 -15.80 22.55
CA ALA A 180 -6.66 -16.40 23.35
C ALA A 180 -7.30 -15.37 24.31
N GLU A 181 -8.59 -15.53 24.58
CA GLU A 181 -9.37 -14.56 25.35
C GLU A 181 -8.81 -14.34 26.77
N ASN A 182 -8.29 -15.39 27.39
CA ASN A 182 -7.70 -15.33 28.73
C ASN A 182 -6.43 -14.46 28.80
N LEU A 183 -5.84 -14.07 27.67
CA LEU A 183 -4.69 -13.18 27.59
C LEU A 183 -5.07 -11.70 27.45
N ALA A 184 -6.36 -11.34 27.45
CA ALA A 184 -6.82 -9.94 27.32
C ALA A 184 -6.20 -8.99 28.37
N HIS A 185 -5.97 -9.50 29.58
CA HIS A 185 -5.34 -8.74 30.67
C HIS A 185 -3.83 -8.94 30.78
N TYR A 186 -3.24 -9.82 29.96
CA TYR A 186 -1.81 -10.07 29.97
C TYR A 186 -1.04 -8.82 29.51
N VAL A 187 0.06 -8.55 30.19
CA VAL A 187 0.97 -7.45 29.86
C VAL A 187 2.09 -8.00 29.00
N PHE A 188 1.91 -7.87 27.69
CA PHE A 188 2.92 -8.25 26.71
C PHE A 188 4.15 -7.36 26.83
N LYS A 189 5.32 -7.94 26.56
CA LYS A 189 6.60 -7.21 26.52
C LYS A 189 7.02 -6.98 25.09
N SER A 190 7.45 -5.77 24.78
CA SER A 190 8.00 -5.41 23.48
C SER A 190 9.26 -6.23 23.20
N SER A 191 9.32 -6.87 22.04
CA SER A 191 10.52 -7.59 21.56
C SER A 191 11.71 -6.65 21.30
N ILE A 192 11.45 -5.34 21.17
CA ILE A 192 12.45 -4.31 20.89
C ILE A 192 13.06 -3.77 22.19
N THR A 193 12.22 -3.43 23.18
CA THR A 193 12.68 -2.78 24.41
C THR A 193 12.70 -3.68 25.64
N GLY A 194 12.00 -4.82 25.61
CA GLY A 194 11.76 -5.67 26.78
C GLY A 194 10.80 -5.08 27.82
N LYS A 195 10.32 -3.85 27.64
CA LYS A 195 9.34 -3.19 28.51
C LYS A 195 7.91 -3.60 28.12
N ALA A 196 6.94 -3.27 28.98
CA ALA A 196 5.53 -3.44 28.66
C ALA A 196 5.19 -2.72 27.33
N ILE A 197 4.44 -3.37 26.46
CA ILE A 197 3.97 -2.78 25.20
C ILE A 197 3.01 -1.64 25.55
N GLU A 198 3.29 -0.46 25.01
CA GLU A 198 2.35 0.66 25.03
C GLU A 198 1.16 0.31 24.15
N ARG A 199 -0.04 0.39 24.72
CA ARG A 199 -1.29 -0.02 24.06
C ARG A 199 -2.42 0.92 24.43
N ALA A 200 -3.38 1.08 23.52
CA ALA A 200 -4.62 1.80 23.78
C ALA A 200 -5.83 0.92 23.47
N SER A 201 -6.82 0.93 24.35
CA SER A 201 -8.20 0.53 24.06
C SER A 201 -8.88 1.55 23.16
N THR A 202 -10.03 1.18 22.58
CA THR A 202 -10.85 2.07 21.74
C THR A 202 -11.09 3.43 22.41
N ARG A 203 -11.52 3.43 23.68
CA ARG A 203 -11.74 4.66 24.46
C ARG A 203 -10.46 5.47 24.66
N GLU A 204 -9.34 4.81 24.98
CA GLU A 204 -8.06 5.51 25.18
C GLU A 204 -7.53 6.12 23.87
N LEU A 205 -7.81 5.49 22.73
CA LEU A 205 -7.48 6.03 21.42
C LEU A 205 -8.37 7.23 21.05
N GLU A 206 -9.67 7.17 21.33
CA GLU A 206 -10.58 8.32 21.20
C GLU A 206 -10.09 9.52 22.03
N GLU A 207 -9.75 9.29 23.31
CA GLU A 207 -9.21 10.32 24.20
C GLU A 207 -7.87 10.86 23.71
N LEU A 208 -7.03 10.01 23.12
CA LEU A 208 -5.75 10.41 22.53
C LEU A 208 -5.95 11.31 21.32
N ILE A 209 -6.82 10.91 20.38
CA ILE A 209 -7.13 11.70 19.19
C ILE A 209 -7.72 13.05 19.59
N ALA A 210 -8.72 13.07 20.48
CA ALA A 210 -9.35 14.31 20.93
C ALA A 210 -8.38 15.27 21.63
N ARG A 211 -7.35 14.74 22.31
CA ARG A 211 -6.32 15.56 22.97
C ARG A 211 -5.29 16.12 21.99
N GLU A 212 -4.87 15.34 21.00
CA GLU A 212 -3.81 15.74 20.05
C GLU A 212 -4.36 16.51 18.84
N HIS A 213 -5.62 16.28 18.50
CA HIS A 213 -6.33 16.88 17.37
C HIS A 213 -7.71 17.41 17.80
N PRO A 214 -7.77 18.42 18.68
CA PRO A 214 -9.04 18.98 19.16
C PRO A 214 -9.86 19.67 18.05
N GLU A 215 -9.24 19.95 16.90
CA GLU A 215 -9.87 20.57 15.74
C GLU A 215 -10.76 19.62 14.92
N ILE A 216 -10.62 18.30 15.09
CA ILE A 216 -11.40 17.32 14.32
C ILE A 216 -12.58 16.78 15.13
N SER A 217 -13.69 16.56 14.43
CA SER A 217 -14.77 15.71 14.90
C SER A 217 -14.45 14.27 14.51
N ILE A 218 -14.25 13.40 15.51
CA ILE A 218 -13.94 11.99 15.27
C ILE A 218 -15.05 11.30 14.48
N GLU A 219 -16.31 11.62 14.78
CA GLU A 219 -17.45 11.03 14.09
C GLU A 219 -17.52 11.48 12.63
N ASP A 220 -17.28 12.77 12.36
CA ASP A 220 -17.26 13.27 10.98
C ASP A 220 -16.10 12.65 10.19
N ALA A 221 -14.91 12.52 10.80
CA ALA A 221 -13.76 11.90 10.17
C ALA A 221 -13.96 10.40 9.88
N ILE A 222 -14.69 9.68 10.73
CA ILE A 222 -15.07 8.27 10.47
C ILE A 222 -16.15 8.20 9.38
N ALA A 223 -17.14 9.10 9.40
CA ALA A 223 -18.17 9.16 8.37
C ALA A 223 -17.57 9.47 6.98
N GLU A 224 -16.64 10.41 6.90
CA GLU A 224 -15.88 10.71 5.67
C GLU A 224 -15.10 9.48 5.15
N GLN A 225 -14.60 8.62 6.04
CA GLN A 225 -13.96 7.36 5.66
C GLN A 225 -14.95 6.31 5.17
N GLU A 226 -16.12 6.19 5.80
CA GLU A 226 -17.18 5.28 5.34
C GLU A 226 -17.77 5.72 4.00
N GLU A 227 -17.76 7.03 3.72
CA GLU A 227 -18.13 7.61 2.42
C GLU A 227 -17.01 7.53 1.37
N ALA A 228 -15.77 7.19 1.76
CA ALA A 228 -14.67 7.05 0.82
C ALA A 228 -14.91 5.85 -0.10
N ILE A 229 -15.26 6.15 -1.35
CA ILE A 229 -15.73 5.17 -2.32
C ILE A 229 -14.59 4.22 -2.72
N ASP A 230 -14.75 2.90 -2.55
CA ASP A 230 -13.89 1.90 -3.18
C ASP A 230 -13.95 2.11 -4.71
N PRO A 231 -12.86 2.59 -5.36
CA PRO A 231 -12.86 2.85 -6.80
C PRO A 231 -13.28 1.62 -7.60
N TYR A 232 -12.89 0.44 -7.14
CA TYR A 232 -13.19 -0.83 -7.80
C TYR A 232 -14.67 -1.19 -7.71
N GLN A 233 -15.37 -0.78 -6.65
CA GLN A 233 -16.82 -0.95 -6.57
C GLN A 233 -17.54 -0.08 -7.61
N LEU A 234 -17.08 1.15 -7.83
CA LEU A 234 -17.60 1.98 -8.92
C LEU A 234 -17.23 1.43 -10.28
N PHE A 235 -15.99 0.95 -10.50
CA PHE A 235 -15.60 0.30 -11.75
C PHE A 235 -16.52 -0.90 -12.04
N ARG A 236 -16.83 -1.72 -11.04
CA ARG A 236 -17.77 -2.82 -11.16
C ARG A 236 -19.16 -2.35 -11.59
N LEU A 237 -19.69 -1.29 -10.96
CA LEU A 237 -20.98 -0.71 -11.31
C LEU A 237 -21.02 -0.15 -12.73
N LEU A 238 -19.89 0.35 -13.24
CA LEU A 238 -19.75 0.83 -14.60
C LEU A 238 -19.60 -0.32 -15.62
N LEU A 239 -18.91 -1.39 -15.27
CA LEU A 239 -18.61 -2.52 -16.17
C LEU A 239 -19.78 -3.49 -16.32
N LEU A 240 -20.53 -3.79 -15.25
CA LEU A 240 -21.60 -4.79 -15.29
C LEU A 240 -22.70 -4.48 -16.33
N PRO A 241 -23.23 -3.26 -16.43
CA PRO A 241 -24.27 -2.94 -17.41
C PRO A 241 -23.83 -3.08 -18.87
N LEU A 242 -22.52 -3.05 -19.14
CA LEU A 242 -21.96 -3.05 -20.50
C LEU A 242 -22.19 -4.36 -21.25
N GLU A 243 -22.54 -5.46 -20.57
CA GLU A 243 -22.95 -6.73 -21.20
C GLU A 243 -24.18 -6.55 -22.12
N ASN A 244 -25.01 -5.55 -21.78
CA ASN A 244 -26.24 -5.21 -22.49
C ASN A 244 -26.03 -4.14 -23.57
N VAL A 245 -24.84 -3.54 -23.65
CA VAL A 245 -24.49 -2.52 -24.64
C VAL A 245 -23.92 -3.19 -25.88
N LYS A 246 -24.79 -3.49 -26.86
CA LYS A 246 -24.38 -4.14 -28.10
C LYS A 246 -23.64 -3.19 -29.03
N GLN A 247 -22.51 -3.65 -29.57
CA GLN A 247 -21.72 -2.89 -30.52
C GLN A 247 -22.09 -3.24 -31.96
N ASN A 248 -21.60 -2.43 -32.91
CA ASN A 248 -21.85 -2.66 -34.33
C ASN A 248 -21.11 -3.94 -34.79
N PRO A 249 -21.82 -5.00 -35.24
CA PRO A 249 -21.19 -6.28 -35.59
C PRO A 249 -20.16 -6.20 -36.72
N LYS A 250 -20.19 -5.14 -37.55
CA LYS A 250 -19.20 -4.93 -38.61
C LYS A 250 -17.83 -4.56 -38.05
N TYR A 251 -17.79 -3.79 -36.98
CA TYR A 251 -16.55 -3.25 -36.39
C TYR A 251 -16.16 -3.96 -35.10
N HIS A 252 -17.14 -4.56 -34.43
CA HIS A 252 -17.05 -5.26 -33.15
C HIS A 252 -17.82 -6.59 -33.26
N PRO A 253 -17.28 -7.58 -33.99
CA PRO A 253 -17.92 -8.88 -34.17
C PRO A 253 -18.01 -9.71 -32.88
N GLU A 254 -17.27 -9.34 -31.84
CA GLU A 254 -17.25 -9.96 -30.52
C GLU A 254 -18.55 -9.76 -29.72
N GLY A 255 -19.34 -8.71 -30.01
CA GLY A 255 -20.66 -8.51 -29.42
C GLY A 255 -20.80 -7.24 -28.60
N ASP A 256 -20.85 -7.38 -27.27
CA ASP A 256 -21.05 -6.26 -26.35
C ASP A 256 -19.76 -5.61 -25.84
N VAL A 257 -19.93 -4.44 -25.24
CA VAL A 257 -18.83 -3.62 -24.72
C VAL A 257 -18.12 -4.31 -23.55
N GLN A 258 -18.83 -4.98 -22.64
CA GLN A 258 -18.18 -5.66 -21.51
C GLN A 258 -17.23 -6.76 -22.00
N PHE A 259 -17.72 -7.62 -22.90
CA PHE A 259 -16.93 -8.70 -23.46
C PHE A 259 -15.71 -8.16 -24.22
N HIS A 260 -15.86 -7.05 -24.93
CA HIS A 260 -14.76 -6.35 -25.58
C HIS A 260 -13.72 -5.83 -24.56
N SER A 261 -14.14 -5.06 -23.55
CA SER A 261 -13.26 -4.55 -22.49
C SER A 261 -12.47 -5.66 -21.79
N LEU A 262 -13.09 -6.80 -21.51
CA LEU A 262 -12.43 -7.95 -20.88
C LEU A 262 -11.39 -8.59 -21.82
N GLN A 263 -11.64 -8.65 -23.13
CA GLN A 263 -10.61 -9.10 -24.08
C GLN A 263 -9.42 -8.14 -24.12
N VAL A 264 -9.67 -6.83 -24.15
CA VAL A 264 -8.60 -5.82 -24.18
C VAL A 264 -7.79 -5.87 -22.88
N PHE A 265 -8.45 -6.04 -21.74
CA PHE A 265 -7.79 -6.22 -20.44
C PHE A 265 -6.92 -7.48 -20.40
N GLU A 266 -7.41 -8.62 -20.87
CA GLU A 266 -6.64 -9.87 -20.94
C GLU A 266 -5.37 -9.71 -21.78
N LEU A 267 -5.50 -9.12 -22.97
CA LEU A 267 -4.36 -8.84 -23.84
C LEU A 267 -3.38 -7.84 -23.22
N ALA A 268 -3.89 -6.85 -22.49
CA ALA A 268 -3.07 -5.88 -21.76
C ALA A 268 -2.33 -6.53 -20.59
N ARG A 269 -2.98 -7.45 -19.88
CA ARG A 269 -2.37 -8.24 -18.80
C ARG A 269 -1.21 -9.09 -19.30
N ASP A 270 -1.34 -9.68 -20.48
CA ASP A 270 -0.24 -10.46 -21.09
C ASP A 270 0.95 -9.56 -21.50
N GLU A 271 0.68 -8.33 -21.95
CA GLU A 271 1.70 -7.40 -22.43
C GLU A 271 2.41 -6.63 -21.29
N ARG A 272 1.64 -6.21 -20.28
CA ARG A 272 2.04 -5.32 -19.18
C ARG A 272 1.43 -5.78 -17.83
N PRO A 273 1.75 -6.97 -17.32
CA PRO A 273 1.09 -7.52 -16.12
C PRO A 273 1.38 -6.73 -14.82
N TRP A 274 2.33 -5.82 -14.82
CA TRP A 274 2.74 -5.04 -13.63
C TRP A 274 2.26 -3.58 -13.67
N ASP A 275 1.67 -3.14 -14.78
CA ASP A 275 1.32 -1.74 -14.99
C ASP A 275 -0.17 -1.51 -14.71
N GLU A 276 -0.49 -1.32 -13.44
CA GLU A 276 -1.87 -1.13 -12.97
C GLU A 276 -2.61 -0.02 -13.73
N GLU A 277 -1.98 1.13 -13.94
CA GLU A 277 -2.58 2.28 -14.64
C GLU A 277 -2.91 1.94 -16.11
N PHE A 278 -2.02 1.22 -16.78
CA PHE A 278 -2.25 0.76 -18.14
C PHE A 278 -3.38 -0.28 -18.22
N LEU A 279 -3.43 -1.21 -17.27
CA LEU A 279 -4.47 -2.23 -17.19
C LEU A 279 -5.84 -1.63 -16.85
N GLN A 280 -5.89 -0.63 -15.96
CA GLN A 280 -7.09 0.14 -15.70
C GLN A 280 -7.58 0.85 -16.97
N ALA A 281 -6.68 1.51 -17.71
CA ALA A 281 -7.04 2.14 -18.98
C ALA A 281 -7.59 1.13 -19.98
N ALA A 282 -6.96 -0.04 -20.11
CA ALA A 282 -7.41 -1.13 -20.98
C ALA A 282 -8.83 -1.63 -20.63
N LEU A 283 -9.12 -1.83 -19.34
CA LEU A 283 -10.42 -2.29 -18.88
C LEU A 283 -11.51 -1.22 -19.04
N LEU A 284 -11.18 0.04 -18.74
CA LEU A 284 -12.15 1.11 -18.54
C LEU A 284 -12.32 2.05 -19.75
N HIS A 285 -11.49 1.96 -20.81
CA HIS A 285 -11.51 2.94 -21.90
C HIS A 285 -12.88 3.18 -22.57
N ASP A 286 -13.75 2.19 -22.53
CA ASP A 286 -15.06 2.20 -23.19
C ASP A 286 -16.26 2.27 -22.22
N VAL A 287 -16.04 2.46 -20.91
CA VAL A 287 -17.16 2.46 -19.93
C VAL A 287 -18.21 3.53 -20.21
N GLY A 288 -17.81 4.66 -20.81
CA GLY A 288 -18.73 5.73 -21.15
C GLY A 288 -19.78 5.35 -22.20
N LYS A 289 -19.59 4.24 -22.95
CA LYS A 289 -20.61 3.75 -23.90
C LYS A 289 -21.89 3.30 -23.19
N GLY A 290 -21.81 2.94 -21.91
CA GLY A 290 -22.98 2.66 -21.08
C GLY A 290 -23.71 3.92 -20.57
N ILE A 291 -23.09 5.09 -20.70
CA ILE A 291 -23.59 6.37 -20.18
C ILE A 291 -24.06 7.27 -21.33
N ASP A 292 -23.15 7.61 -22.23
CA ASP A 292 -23.41 8.36 -23.46
C ASP A 292 -22.61 7.76 -24.63
N PRO A 293 -23.25 6.98 -25.52
CA PRO A 293 -22.59 6.40 -26.68
C PRO A 293 -22.07 7.42 -27.71
N TYR A 294 -22.55 8.67 -27.70
CA TYR A 294 -22.15 9.69 -28.67
C TYR A 294 -20.91 10.46 -28.23
N ASP A 295 -20.70 10.58 -26.92
CA ASP A 295 -19.52 11.21 -26.31
C ASP A 295 -18.96 10.34 -25.18
N HIS A 296 -18.69 9.08 -25.51
CA HIS A 296 -18.32 8.06 -24.53
C HIS A 296 -17.00 8.37 -23.82
N VAL A 297 -16.09 9.08 -24.48
CA VAL A 297 -14.82 9.49 -23.88
C VAL A 297 -15.06 10.46 -22.74
N ALA A 298 -15.81 11.54 -22.98
CA ALA A 298 -16.08 12.54 -21.96
C ALA A 298 -16.95 11.96 -20.82
N ALA A 299 -17.99 11.20 -21.18
CA ALA A 299 -18.87 10.56 -20.19
C ALA A 299 -18.12 9.55 -19.31
N GLY A 300 -17.21 8.76 -19.91
CA GLY A 300 -16.35 7.82 -19.17
C GLY A 300 -15.40 8.54 -18.22
N LEU A 301 -14.69 9.57 -18.69
CA LEU A 301 -13.77 10.34 -17.84
C LEU A 301 -14.49 11.06 -16.70
N GLN A 302 -15.70 11.59 -16.94
CA GLN A 302 -16.51 12.20 -15.89
C GLN A 302 -16.91 11.18 -14.82
N ALA A 303 -17.31 9.97 -15.22
CA ALA A 303 -17.68 8.91 -14.27
C ALA A 303 -16.48 8.37 -13.47
N LEU A 304 -15.27 8.49 -14.01
CA LEU A 304 -14.01 8.04 -13.40
C LEU A 304 -13.26 9.16 -12.67
N GLU A 305 -13.81 10.38 -12.62
CA GLU A 305 -13.16 11.54 -12.02
C GLU A 305 -12.83 11.29 -10.54
N GLY A 306 -11.56 11.47 -10.17
CA GLY A 306 -11.06 11.23 -8.82
C GLY A 306 -10.83 9.76 -8.45
N LEU A 307 -11.17 8.82 -9.35
CA LEU A 307 -11.01 7.36 -9.12
C LEU A 307 -9.78 6.78 -9.83
N ILE A 308 -9.31 7.44 -10.89
CA ILE A 308 -8.18 7.01 -11.71
C ILE A 308 -7.06 8.06 -11.70
N THR A 309 -5.84 7.61 -11.97
CA THR A 309 -4.67 8.49 -12.05
C THR A 309 -4.69 9.39 -13.30
N PRO A 310 -3.93 10.51 -13.32
CA PRO A 310 -3.81 11.34 -14.51
C PRO A 310 -3.30 10.59 -15.74
N ARG A 311 -2.41 9.60 -15.57
CA ARG A 311 -1.89 8.76 -16.67
C ARG A 311 -2.98 7.87 -17.24
N THR A 312 -3.73 7.17 -16.38
CA THR A 312 -4.89 6.35 -16.78
C THR A 312 -5.92 7.20 -17.53
N ALA A 313 -6.26 8.37 -16.98
CA ALA A 313 -7.18 9.31 -17.60
C ALA A 313 -6.68 9.78 -18.97
N TRP A 314 -5.38 10.06 -19.12
CA TRP A 314 -4.79 10.48 -20.39
C TRP A 314 -4.86 9.40 -21.46
N LEU A 315 -4.59 8.13 -21.10
CA LEU A 315 -4.71 7.00 -22.03
C LEU A 315 -6.17 6.84 -22.51
N ILE A 316 -7.14 6.93 -21.61
CA ILE A 316 -8.56 6.88 -21.94
C ILE A 316 -8.97 8.10 -22.77
N GLU A 317 -8.55 9.32 -22.43
CA GLU A 317 -8.88 10.53 -23.20
C GLU A 317 -8.41 10.43 -24.66
N ASN A 318 -7.22 9.86 -24.89
CA ASN A 318 -6.56 9.92 -26.18
C ASN A 318 -6.74 8.64 -27.03
N HIS A 319 -7.46 7.61 -26.55
CA HIS A 319 -7.59 6.33 -27.26
C HIS A 319 -8.23 6.45 -28.65
N MET A 320 -9.15 7.41 -28.84
CA MET A 320 -9.74 7.71 -30.15
C MET A 320 -8.80 8.48 -31.07
N LEU A 321 -7.94 9.35 -30.53
CA LEU A 321 -6.90 10.01 -31.31
C LEU A 321 -5.86 8.99 -31.80
N ALA A 322 -5.58 7.95 -31.01
CA ALA A 322 -4.71 6.85 -31.44
C ALA A 322 -5.29 6.07 -32.64
N LEU A 323 -6.62 5.92 -32.70
CA LEU A 323 -7.30 5.34 -33.86
C LEU A 323 -7.10 6.19 -35.11
N GLU A 324 -7.33 7.51 -35.01
CA GLU A 324 -7.10 8.45 -36.11
C GLU A 324 -5.62 8.50 -36.51
N TYR A 325 -4.71 8.38 -35.55
CA TYR A 325 -3.27 8.33 -35.80
C TYR A 325 -2.92 7.11 -36.66
N LYS A 326 -3.35 5.90 -36.26
CA LYS A 326 -3.12 4.66 -37.03
C LYS A 326 -3.80 4.70 -38.39
N ALA A 327 -4.96 5.34 -38.51
CA ALA A 327 -5.66 5.53 -39.77
C ALA A 327 -5.01 6.59 -40.69
N GLY A 328 -4.05 7.37 -40.19
CA GLY A 328 -3.42 8.47 -40.92
C GLY A 328 -4.33 9.68 -41.14
N THR A 329 -5.44 9.77 -40.39
CA THR A 329 -6.44 10.85 -40.50
C THR A 329 -6.24 11.95 -39.45
N LEU A 330 -5.40 11.72 -38.44
CA LEU A 330 -5.15 12.68 -37.38
C LEU A 330 -4.46 13.95 -37.90
N GLY A 331 -5.01 15.11 -37.53
CA GLY A 331 -4.47 16.41 -37.93
C GLY A 331 -3.04 16.64 -37.40
N HIS A 332 -2.20 17.31 -38.20
CA HIS A 332 -0.76 17.49 -37.93
C HIS A 332 -0.43 18.03 -36.52
N ARG A 333 -1.20 19.00 -36.01
CA ARG A 333 -0.98 19.56 -34.66
C ARG A 333 -1.26 18.53 -33.55
N ALA A 334 -2.40 17.84 -33.64
CA ALA A 334 -2.77 16.81 -32.67
C ALA A 334 -1.79 15.64 -32.72
N ARG A 335 -1.38 15.22 -33.92
CA ARG A 335 -0.34 14.22 -34.14
C ARG A 335 0.95 14.57 -33.42
N LYS A 336 1.48 15.77 -33.63
CA LYS A 336 2.72 16.22 -32.99
C LYS A 336 2.59 16.24 -31.47
N LYS A 337 1.47 16.74 -30.93
CA LYS A 337 1.20 16.74 -29.48
C LYS A 337 1.16 15.31 -28.92
N LEU A 338 0.56 14.38 -29.65
CA LEU A 338 0.48 12.97 -29.26
C LEU A 338 1.88 12.35 -29.20
N GLU A 339 2.70 12.56 -30.25
CA GLU A 339 4.07 12.04 -30.38
C GLU A 339 5.06 12.63 -29.36
N GLU A 340 4.77 13.82 -28.80
CA GLU A 340 5.59 14.47 -27.76
C GLU A 340 5.26 14.00 -26.34
N SER A 341 4.21 13.21 -26.15
CA SER A 341 3.83 12.67 -24.84
C SER A 341 4.73 11.50 -24.43
N ASP A 342 5.12 11.45 -23.16
CA ASP A 342 5.85 10.30 -22.60
C ASP A 342 5.00 9.01 -22.66
N GLU A 343 3.67 9.15 -22.68
CA GLU A 343 2.70 8.05 -22.74
C GLU A 343 2.35 7.60 -24.18
N PHE A 344 3.02 8.15 -25.21
CA PHE A 344 2.70 7.87 -26.61
C PHE A 344 2.83 6.39 -26.95
N GLU A 345 3.91 5.74 -26.51
CA GLU A 345 4.15 4.33 -26.80
C GLU A 345 3.05 3.44 -26.19
N ASP A 346 2.72 3.66 -24.92
CA ASP A 346 1.67 2.91 -24.23
C ASP A 346 0.30 3.14 -24.88
N LEU A 347 -0.02 4.37 -25.30
CA LEU A 347 -1.25 4.64 -26.05
C LEU A 347 -1.31 3.87 -27.38
N MET A 348 -0.19 3.74 -28.09
CA MET A 348 -0.13 2.96 -29.34
C MET A 348 -0.28 1.46 -29.09
N ILE A 349 0.26 0.96 -27.97
CA ILE A 349 0.05 -0.43 -27.52
C ILE A 349 -1.42 -0.63 -27.19
N LEU A 350 -2.03 0.21 -26.35
CA LEU A 350 -3.45 0.14 -25.99
C LEU A 350 -4.34 0.12 -27.23
N ARG A 351 -4.06 0.95 -28.23
CA ARG A 351 -4.79 0.96 -29.52
C ARG A 351 -4.62 -0.34 -30.32
N ASP A 352 -3.45 -0.98 -30.25
CA ASP A 352 -3.24 -2.29 -30.86
C ASP A 352 -4.09 -3.37 -30.17
N LEU A 353 -4.04 -3.41 -28.84
CA LEU A 353 -4.81 -4.34 -28.02
C LEU A 353 -6.32 -4.14 -28.21
N ASP A 354 -6.79 -2.89 -28.27
CA ASP A 354 -8.18 -2.55 -28.57
C ASP A 354 -8.64 -3.08 -29.94
N THR A 355 -7.72 -3.15 -30.91
CA THR A 355 -8.04 -3.72 -32.22
C THR A 355 -8.04 -5.24 -32.17
N ARG A 356 -7.12 -5.83 -31.40
CA ARG A 356 -6.97 -7.28 -31.23
C ARG A 356 -8.07 -7.89 -30.35
N GLY A 357 -8.65 -7.14 -29.42
CA GLY A 357 -9.73 -7.57 -28.51
C GLY A 357 -11.11 -7.70 -29.16
N ARG A 358 -11.16 -8.02 -30.46
CA ARG A 358 -12.37 -8.09 -31.28
C ARG A 358 -12.60 -9.50 -31.82
N VAL A 359 -12.38 -10.49 -30.96
CA VAL A 359 -12.42 -11.91 -31.32
C VAL A 359 -13.71 -12.55 -30.81
N PRO A 360 -14.58 -13.05 -31.71
CA PRO A 360 -15.78 -13.78 -31.30
C PRO A 360 -15.43 -15.04 -30.51
N GLY A 361 -16.10 -15.23 -29.36
CA GLY A 361 -15.93 -16.43 -28.54
C GLY A 361 -14.55 -16.58 -27.87
N ALA A 362 -13.79 -15.49 -27.74
CA ALA A 362 -12.56 -15.47 -26.95
C ALA A 362 -12.82 -15.93 -25.50
N GLN A 363 -11.84 -16.61 -24.90
CA GLN A 363 -11.84 -16.85 -23.46
C GLN A 363 -11.35 -15.58 -22.77
N VAL A 364 -12.13 -15.11 -21.81
CA VAL A 364 -11.81 -13.93 -20.99
C VAL A 364 -12.12 -14.23 -19.54
N CYS A 365 -11.44 -13.55 -18.62
CA CYS A 365 -11.84 -13.49 -17.22
C CYS A 365 -13.21 -12.82 -17.05
N THR A 366 -13.78 -12.98 -15.87
CA THR A 366 -14.97 -12.25 -15.41
C THR A 366 -14.59 -10.83 -14.96
N VAL A 367 -15.60 -9.95 -14.83
CA VAL A 367 -15.41 -8.60 -14.26
C VAL A 367 -14.78 -8.67 -12.86
N ASP A 368 -15.27 -9.58 -12.02
CA ASP A 368 -14.78 -9.72 -10.64
C ASP A 368 -13.31 -10.19 -10.63
N GLU A 369 -12.94 -11.17 -11.45
CA GLU A 369 -11.54 -11.61 -11.58
C GLU A 369 -10.60 -10.51 -12.11
N ALA A 370 -11.06 -9.67 -13.05
CA ALA A 370 -10.28 -8.55 -13.57
C ALA A 370 -10.04 -7.48 -12.49
N LEU A 371 -11.08 -7.14 -11.72
CA LEU A 371 -10.98 -6.17 -10.64
C LEU A 371 -10.13 -6.71 -9.47
N ASP A 372 -10.27 -7.99 -9.12
CA ASP A 372 -9.43 -8.62 -8.10
C ASP A 372 -7.95 -8.61 -8.50
N TYR A 373 -7.65 -8.83 -9.78
CA TYR A 373 -6.28 -8.72 -10.29
C TYR A 373 -5.71 -7.30 -10.17
N LEU A 374 -6.51 -6.27 -10.49
CA LEU A 374 -6.09 -4.87 -10.33
C LEU A 374 -5.91 -4.50 -8.85
N LYS A 375 -6.84 -4.92 -7.97
CA LYS A 375 -6.71 -4.75 -6.52
C LYS A 375 -5.42 -5.35 -5.99
N GLU A 376 -5.07 -6.54 -6.47
CA GLU A 376 -3.82 -7.21 -6.12
C GLU A 376 -2.57 -6.44 -6.59
N LEU A 377 -2.61 -5.82 -7.77
CA LEU A 377 -1.51 -5.01 -8.26
C LEU A 377 -1.34 -3.70 -7.49
N ASP A 378 -2.43 -3.00 -7.20
CA ASP A 378 -2.42 -1.79 -6.35
C ASP A 378 -1.82 -2.13 -4.97
N ARG A 379 -2.22 -3.27 -4.41
CA ARG A 379 -1.65 -3.82 -3.16
C ARG A 379 -0.14 -3.97 -3.24
N GLN A 380 0.39 -4.55 -4.33
CA GLN A 380 1.83 -4.75 -4.50
C GLN A 380 2.60 -3.45 -4.79
N SER A 381 1.97 -2.49 -5.48
CA SER A 381 2.57 -1.20 -5.82
C SER A 381 2.72 -0.28 -4.61
N LYS A 382 1.72 -0.26 -3.71
CA LYS A 382 1.78 0.49 -2.44
C LYS A 382 2.87 -0.03 -1.47
N TRP A 383 3.37 -1.25 -1.71
CA TRP A 383 4.37 -1.90 -0.86
C TRP A 383 5.84 -1.62 -1.25
N LYS A 384 6.11 -1.15 -2.47
CA LYS A 384 7.47 -0.70 -2.88
C LYS A 384 7.76 0.71 -2.39
#